data_AF-A0A9P5TFM4-F1
#
_entry.id   AF-A0A9P5TFM4-F1
#
_cell.length_a   1.000
_cell.length_b   1.000
_cell.length_c   1.000
_cell.angle_alpha   90.00
_cell.angle_beta   90.00
_cell.angle_gamma   90.00
#
_symmetry.space_group_name_H-M   'P 1'
#
loop_
_entity.id
_entity.type
_entity.pdbx_description
1 polymer ?
#
loop_
_entity_poly.entity_id
_entity_poly.type
_entity_poly.pdbx_seq_one_letter_code
_entity_poly.pdbx_strand_id
1 'polypeptide(L)'
;MREASSSSQSKLSFGSGRSRASKSSSSAISKADIFISIKPVYMNYIIQRTKNHEFRKYLISKTVKQMWLSASSPDQTLRYIATISHGKSPGEIEVEDGMGNADFNAGLKKGLAAYAYEIKELYQPNEPLALAEMQKRYGMTFPQRFSYVSEKMIGDIMLEDQIRLF
;
A
#
# COMPACT_ATOMS: atom_id res chain seq x y z
N MET A 1 -67.18 -14.07 52.97
CA MET A 1 -67.46 -13.23 51.78
C MET A 1 -66.25 -12.35 51.51
N ARG A 2 -65.75 -12.41 50.27
CA ARG A 2 -64.96 -11.41 49.52
C ARG A 2 -63.45 -11.27 49.78
N GLU A 3 -62.76 -11.48 48.68
CA GLU A 3 -61.33 -11.35 48.38
C GLU A 3 -60.81 -9.92 48.55
N ALA A 4 -59.48 -9.80 48.73
CA ALA A 4 -58.69 -8.78 48.03
C ALA A 4 -57.22 -9.23 47.94
N SER A 5 -56.85 -9.70 46.75
CA SER A 5 -55.47 -9.76 46.24
C SER A 5 -54.96 -8.35 45.94
N SER A 6 -53.69 -8.04 46.21
CA SER A 6 -53.04 -6.85 45.65
C SER A 6 -51.62 -7.14 45.19
N SER A 7 -51.44 -6.90 43.89
CA SER A 7 -50.29 -7.19 43.05
C SER A 7 -49.05 -6.31 43.25
N SER A 8 -47.94 -6.97 42.98
CA SER A 8 -46.69 -6.58 42.31
C SER A 8 -46.65 -5.33 41.41
N GLN A 9 -45.50 -4.66 41.54
CA GLN A 9 -44.55 -4.20 40.50
C GLN A 9 -44.81 -2.95 39.61
N SER A 10 -43.82 -2.05 39.77
CA SER A 10 -43.05 -1.26 38.79
C SER A 10 -43.74 -0.44 37.69
N LYS A 11 -43.43 0.86 37.69
CA LYS A 11 -43.33 1.70 36.49
C LYS A 11 -42.03 2.49 36.51
N LEU A 12 -41.17 2.20 35.53
CA LEU A 12 -40.01 3.01 35.14
C LEU A 12 -40.50 4.25 34.38
N SER A 13 -39.92 5.42 34.66
CA SER A 13 -40.10 6.64 33.88
C SER A 13 -38.92 6.84 32.92
N PHE A 14 -39.27 7.23 31.69
CA PHE A 14 -38.40 7.60 30.58
C PHE A 14 -37.79 9.01 30.74
N GLY A 15 -36.67 9.23 30.03
CA GLY A 15 -36.17 10.55 29.60
C GLY A 15 -34.88 10.98 30.31
N SER A 16 -33.82 11.48 29.66
CA SER A 16 -33.59 11.85 28.26
C SER A 16 -32.09 11.84 28.03
N GLY A 17 -31.68 11.34 26.85
CA GLY A 17 -30.29 11.20 26.46
C GLY A 17 -29.59 12.54 26.26
N ARG A 18 -28.34 12.60 26.73
CA ARG A 18 -27.33 13.52 26.22
C ARG A 18 -26.11 12.70 25.84
N SER A 19 -26.20 12.02 24.70
CA SER A 19 -25.06 11.38 24.07
C SER A 19 -24.08 12.47 23.63
N ARG A 20 -23.03 12.68 24.43
CA ARG A 20 -21.82 13.36 23.96
C ARG A 20 -21.31 12.55 22.78
N ALA A 21 -21.27 13.18 21.61
CA ALA A 21 -20.56 12.66 20.45
C ALA A 21 -19.15 12.30 20.88
N SER A 22 -18.84 11.00 20.87
CA SER A 22 -17.47 10.52 20.95
C SER A 22 -16.75 11.08 19.73
N LYS A 23 -15.73 11.91 19.97
CA LYS A 23 -14.81 12.34 18.92
C LYS A 23 -14.32 11.10 18.17
N SER A 24 -14.51 11.18 16.86
CA SER A 24 -14.14 10.20 15.86
C SER A 24 -12.82 9.53 16.15
N SER A 25 -12.85 8.20 16.08
CA SER A 25 -11.74 7.27 15.84
C SER A 25 -10.40 7.95 15.59
N SER A 26 -9.42 7.66 16.45
CA SER A 26 -8.01 7.72 16.08
C SER A 26 -7.84 7.04 14.73
N SER A 27 -7.62 7.83 13.67
CA SER A 27 -7.31 7.31 12.34
C SER A 27 -6.11 6.39 12.48
N ALA A 28 -6.32 5.08 12.41
CA ALA A 28 -5.23 4.14 12.38
C ALA A 28 -4.49 4.41 11.06
N ILE A 29 -3.27 4.94 11.17
CA ILE A 29 -2.40 5.25 10.02
C ILE A 29 -2.39 4.04 9.08
N SER A 30 -3.01 4.16 7.92
CA SER A 30 -3.10 3.06 6.97
C SER A 30 -1.74 2.86 6.33
N LYS A 31 -0.99 1.86 6.81
CA LYS A 31 0.30 1.40 6.25
C LYS A 31 0.07 0.59 4.96
N ALA A 32 -0.59 1.22 3.99
CA ALA A 32 -0.97 0.65 2.70
C ALA A 32 0.00 1.00 1.57
N ASP A 33 0.82 2.02 1.77
CA ASP A 33 1.67 2.59 0.73
C ASP A 33 3.12 2.57 1.18
N ILE A 34 4.00 2.03 0.33
CA ILE A 34 5.44 2.05 0.57
C ILE A 34 6.17 2.79 -0.53
N PHE A 35 7.25 3.45 -0.17
CA PHE A 35 8.19 4.11 -1.06
C PHE A 35 9.43 3.25 -1.23
N ILE A 36 9.81 2.99 -2.48
CA ILE A 36 10.97 2.17 -2.85
C ILE A 36 11.78 2.83 -3.96
N SER A 37 13.05 2.45 -4.06
CA SER A 37 13.89 2.80 -5.21
C SER A 37 14.02 1.63 -6.17
N ILE A 38 13.99 1.94 -7.46
CA ILE A 38 14.16 1.02 -8.58
C ILE A 38 15.20 1.61 -9.53
N LYS A 39 16.09 0.77 -10.07
CA LYS A 39 17.06 1.23 -11.09
C LYS A 39 16.32 1.61 -12.38
N PRO A 40 16.71 2.69 -13.08
CA PRO A 40 16.05 3.13 -14.31
C PRO A 40 15.82 2.03 -15.34
N VAL A 41 16.80 1.13 -15.54
CA VAL A 41 16.67 0.00 -16.47
C VAL A 41 15.47 -0.91 -16.14
N TYR A 42 15.21 -1.15 -14.86
CA TYR A 42 14.07 -1.98 -14.43
C TYR A 42 12.75 -1.21 -14.49
N MET A 43 12.76 0.12 -14.34
CA MET A 43 11.56 0.93 -14.59
C MET A 43 11.10 0.80 -16.04
N ASN A 44 12.02 0.85 -17.00
CA ASN A 44 11.68 0.69 -18.42
C ASN A 44 11.01 -0.67 -18.68
N TYR A 45 11.52 -1.75 -18.08
CA TYR A 45 10.89 -3.07 -18.21
C TYR A 45 9.51 -3.15 -17.53
N ILE A 46 9.28 -2.41 -16.44
CA ILE A 46 7.97 -2.33 -15.79
C ILE A 46 6.96 -1.60 -16.69
N ILE A 47 7.35 -0.47 -17.29
CA ILE A 47 6.50 0.31 -18.21
C ILE A 47 6.12 -0.52 -19.44
N GLN A 48 7.07 -1.28 -19.98
CA GLN A 48 6.85 -2.19 -21.11
C GLN A 48 6.09 -3.47 -20.72
N ARG A 49 5.74 -3.65 -19.43
CA ARG A 49 5.16 -4.87 -18.84
C ARG A 49 6.00 -6.13 -19.02
N THR A 50 7.23 -6.03 -19.52
CA THR A 50 8.16 -7.16 -19.63
C THR A 50 8.65 -7.61 -18.26
N LYS A 51 8.75 -6.70 -17.29
CA LYS A 51 8.90 -7.02 -15.86
C LYS A 51 7.56 -6.79 -15.16
N ASN A 52 6.75 -7.84 -15.02
CA ASN A 52 5.43 -7.79 -14.41
C ASN A 52 5.41 -8.14 -12.90
N HIS A 53 6.55 -8.54 -12.33
CA HIS A 53 6.71 -8.74 -10.88
C HIS A 53 7.89 -7.96 -10.33
N GLU A 54 7.72 -7.35 -9.17
CA GLU A 54 8.81 -6.82 -8.35
C GLU A 54 9.29 -7.89 -7.35
N PHE A 55 10.60 -8.10 -7.26
CA PHE A 55 11.17 -9.17 -6.43
C PHE A 55 11.86 -8.59 -5.20
N ARG A 56 11.63 -9.18 -4.02
CA ARG A 56 12.27 -8.76 -2.76
C ARG A 56 12.78 -9.95 -1.97
N LYS A 57 13.85 -9.72 -1.20
CA LYS A 57 14.41 -10.71 -0.25
C LYS A 57 13.57 -10.89 1.01
N TYR A 58 12.53 -10.07 1.17
CA TYR A 58 11.74 -10.01 2.39
C TYR A 58 10.26 -9.88 2.07
N LEU A 59 9.44 -10.35 3.00
CA LEU A 59 8.00 -10.20 2.93
C LEU A 59 7.62 -8.76 3.32
N ILE A 60 6.78 -8.16 2.50
CA ILE A 60 6.13 -6.87 2.75
C ILE A 60 4.80 -7.18 3.45
N SER A 61 4.39 -6.32 4.38
CA SER A 61 3.13 -6.46 5.11
C SER A 61 1.96 -6.67 4.15
N LYS A 62 1.04 -7.58 4.48
CA LYS A 62 -0.19 -7.82 3.71
C LYS A 62 -1.10 -6.59 3.62
N THR A 63 -0.89 -5.60 4.49
CA THR A 63 -1.61 -4.32 4.44
C THR A 63 -1.20 -3.44 3.28
N VAL A 64 0.02 -3.64 2.73
CA VAL A 64 0.55 -2.83 1.63
C VAL A 64 -0.15 -3.23 0.33
N LYS A 65 -0.66 -2.21 -0.37
CA LYS A 65 -1.38 -2.32 -1.63
C LYS A 65 -0.65 -1.59 -2.76
N GLN A 66 0.21 -0.63 -2.43
CA GLN A 66 0.85 0.23 -3.42
C GLN A 66 2.35 0.38 -3.16
N MET A 67 3.12 0.46 -4.24
CA MET A 67 4.54 0.79 -4.25
C MET A 67 4.77 2.08 -5.05
N TRP A 68 5.28 3.10 -4.38
CA TRP A 68 5.69 4.38 -4.96
C TRP A 68 7.16 4.25 -5.39
N LEU A 69 7.38 4.30 -6.70
CA LEU A 69 8.63 3.93 -7.34
C LEU A 69 9.46 5.18 -7.67
N SER A 70 10.58 5.35 -6.97
CA SER A 70 11.59 6.35 -7.33
C SER A 70 12.71 5.77 -8.16
N ALA A 71 13.18 6.54 -9.15
CA ALA A 71 14.40 6.19 -9.86
C ALA A 71 15.59 6.27 -8.89
N SER A 72 16.53 5.34 -8.98
CA SER A 72 17.79 5.46 -8.23
C SER A 72 18.62 6.65 -8.74
N SER A 73 19.76 6.92 -8.07
CA SER A 73 20.74 7.92 -8.53
C SER A 73 21.05 7.80 -10.04
N PRO A 74 21.23 8.92 -10.77
CA PRO A 74 21.28 10.31 -10.28
C PRO A 74 19.92 11.01 -10.15
N ASP A 75 18.86 10.39 -10.66
CA ASP A 75 17.59 11.08 -10.90
C ASP A 75 16.73 11.25 -9.63
N GLN A 76 16.72 10.23 -8.75
CA GLN A 76 16.08 10.28 -7.42
C GLN A 76 14.68 10.93 -7.41
N THR A 77 13.88 10.66 -8.42
CA THR A 77 12.56 11.27 -8.63
C THR A 77 11.49 10.19 -8.52
N LEU A 78 10.36 10.50 -7.89
CA LEU A 78 9.17 9.65 -7.94
C LEU A 78 8.65 9.63 -9.39
N ARG A 79 8.64 8.44 -9.99
CA ARG A 79 8.26 8.26 -11.39
C ARG A 79 6.93 7.55 -11.57
N TYR A 80 6.61 6.60 -10.69
CA TYR A 80 5.43 5.77 -10.83
C TYR A 80 4.82 5.38 -9.48
N ILE A 81 3.54 5.02 -9.49
CA ILE A 81 2.85 4.36 -8.39
C ILE A 81 2.27 3.06 -8.94
N ALA A 82 2.62 1.93 -8.34
CA ALA A 82 2.17 0.61 -8.75
C ALA A 82 1.20 0.03 -7.73
N THR A 83 0.04 -0.48 -8.16
CA THR A 83 -0.78 -1.35 -7.32
C THR A 83 -0.26 -2.78 -7.43
N ILE A 84 -0.24 -3.52 -6.32
CA ILE A 84 0.44 -4.81 -6.25
C ILE A 84 -0.41 -5.95 -5.68
N SER A 85 -0.01 -7.19 -5.97
CA SER A 85 -0.49 -8.37 -5.23
C SER A 85 0.12 -8.47 -3.83
N HIS A 86 -0.37 -9.45 -3.05
CA HIS A 86 0.40 -9.96 -1.92
C HIS A 86 1.67 -10.69 -2.40
N GLY A 87 2.63 -10.88 -1.49
CA GLY A 87 3.87 -11.55 -1.80
C GLY A 87 3.65 -13.04 -2.13
N LYS A 88 4.16 -13.46 -3.29
CA LYS A 88 4.20 -14.83 -3.80
C LYS A 88 5.57 -15.45 -3.53
N SER A 89 5.60 -16.71 -3.15
CA SER A 89 6.78 -17.56 -2.96
C SER A 89 7.17 -18.25 -4.28
N PRO A 90 8.40 -18.80 -4.38
CA PRO A 90 8.77 -19.63 -5.54
C PRO A 90 7.75 -20.73 -5.83
N GLY A 91 7.27 -20.80 -7.06
CA GLY A 91 6.25 -21.76 -7.53
C GLY A 91 4.83 -21.21 -7.50
N GLU A 92 4.61 -20.01 -6.96
CA GLU A 92 3.28 -19.38 -6.85
C GLU A 92 3.00 -18.36 -7.96
N ILE A 93 3.95 -18.08 -8.88
CA ILE A 93 3.66 -17.27 -10.07
C ILE A 93 2.98 -18.15 -11.12
N GLU A 94 1.71 -17.87 -11.43
CA GLU A 94 0.91 -18.66 -12.38
C GLU A 94 1.38 -18.51 -13.83
N VAL A 95 1.71 -17.28 -14.26
CA VAL A 95 2.16 -16.96 -15.62
C VAL A 95 3.62 -16.50 -15.57
N GLU A 96 4.50 -17.34 -16.14
CA GLU A 96 5.96 -17.19 -16.01
C GLU A 96 6.64 -16.45 -17.18
N ASP A 97 5.88 -15.79 -18.05
CA ASP A 97 6.36 -15.08 -19.23
C ASP A 97 7.15 -13.78 -18.92
N GLY A 98 6.92 -13.21 -17.74
CA GLY A 98 7.59 -12.02 -17.26
C GLY A 98 9.06 -12.25 -16.90
N MET A 99 9.85 -11.19 -17.06
CA MET A 99 11.29 -11.20 -16.81
C MET A 99 11.62 -11.75 -15.41
N GLY A 100 12.24 -12.92 -15.41
CA GLY A 100 12.71 -13.60 -14.20
C GLY A 100 11.62 -14.35 -13.42
N ASN A 101 10.39 -14.45 -13.91
CA ASN A 101 9.34 -15.22 -13.25
C ASN A 101 9.68 -16.71 -13.22
N ALA A 102 10.06 -17.29 -14.37
CA ALA A 102 10.46 -18.69 -14.46
C ALA A 102 11.65 -19.02 -13.56
N ASP A 103 12.71 -18.19 -13.59
CA ASP A 103 13.85 -18.33 -12.68
C ASP A 103 13.45 -18.27 -11.20
N PHE A 104 12.51 -17.38 -10.86
CA PHE A 104 12.04 -17.23 -9.48
C PHE A 104 11.28 -18.48 -9.03
N ASN A 105 10.36 -18.97 -9.84
CA ASN A 105 9.59 -20.17 -9.55
C ASN A 105 10.46 -21.43 -9.47
N ALA A 106 11.46 -21.55 -10.35
CA ALA A 106 12.46 -22.61 -10.32
C ALA A 106 13.45 -22.49 -9.14
N GLY A 107 13.34 -21.46 -8.30
CA GLY A 107 14.23 -21.24 -7.15
C GLY A 107 15.64 -20.75 -7.52
N LEU A 108 15.89 -20.40 -8.79
CA LEU A 108 17.19 -19.93 -9.29
C LEU A 108 17.54 -18.52 -8.79
N LYS A 109 16.58 -17.80 -8.20
CA LYS A 109 16.80 -16.51 -7.53
C LYS A 109 17.07 -16.63 -6.03
N LYS A 110 17.35 -17.83 -5.50
CA LYS A 110 17.65 -18.03 -4.07
C LYS A 110 18.76 -17.09 -3.58
N GLY A 111 18.52 -16.40 -2.46
CA GLY A 111 19.43 -15.39 -1.90
C GLY A 111 19.39 -14.02 -2.59
N LEU A 112 18.81 -13.93 -3.80
CA LEU A 112 18.55 -12.67 -4.51
C LEU A 112 17.11 -12.18 -4.31
N ALA A 113 16.15 -13.10 -4.29
CA ALA A 113 14.74 -12.86 -4.07
C ALA A 113 14.10 -14.04 -3.32
N ALA A 114 13.17 -13.73 -2.42
CA ALA A 114 12.37 -14.72 -1.70
C ALA A 114 10.86 -14.53 -1.94
N TYR A 115 10.45 -13.33 -2.37
CA TYR A 115 9.06 -12.98 -2.63
C TYR A 115 8.93 -12.19 -3.94
N ALA A 116 7.86 -12.45 -4.66
CA ALA A 116 7.46 -11.73 -5.87
C ALA A 116 6.13 -10.99 -5.64
N TYR A 117 6.02 -9.77 -6.13
CA TYR A 117 4.81 -8.95 -6.06
C TYR A 117 4.40 -8.60 -7.48
N GLU A 118 3.25 -9.10 -7.90
CA GLU A 118 2.69 -8.79 -9.22
C GLU A 118 2.34 -7.32 -9.29
N ILE A 119 2.77 -6.64 -10.35
CA ILE A 119 2.42 -5.26 -10.66
C ILE A 119 1.12 -5.30 -11.46
N LYS A 120 0.01 -4.97 -10.79
CA LYS A 120 -1.33 -5.07 -11.36
C LYS A 120 -1.65 -3.89 -12.25
N GLU A 121 -1.38 -2.69 -11.72
CA GLU A 121 -1.62 -1.43 -12.39
C GLU A 121 -0.44 -0.50 -12.16
N LEU A 122 -0.21 0.40 -13.11
CA LEU A 122 0.87 1.38 -13.04
C LEU A 122 0.35 2.77 -13.39
N TYR A 123 0.66 3.72 -12.52
CA TYR A 123 0.26 5.11 -12.65
C TYR A 123 1.51 5.98 -12.74
N GLN A 124 1.48 6.98 -13.61
CA GLN A 124 2.49 8.02 -13.70
C GLN A 124 1.95 9.30 -13.05
N PRO A 125 2.63 9.85 -12.04
CA PRO A 125 2.25 11.13 -11.47
C PRO A 125 2.27 12.24 -12.51
N ASN A 126 1.27 13.13 -12.48
CA ASN A 126 1.19 14.27 -13.41
C ASN A 126 2.43 15.18 -13.31
N GLU A 127 2.92 15.34 -12.08
CA GLU A 127 4.12 16.09 -11.78
C GLU A 127 5.19 15.15 -11.22
N PRO A 128 6.34 15.00 -11.89
CA PRO A 128 7.47 14.31 -11.29
C PRO A 128 7.91 15.03 -10.01
N LEU A 129 8.17 14.25 -8.96
CA LEU A 129 8.50 14.80 -7.64
C LEU A 129 9.89 14.34 -7.19
N ALA A 130 10.83 15.28 -7.13
CA ALA A 130 12.22 14.98 -6.78
C ALA A 130 12.36 14.64 -5.29
N LEU A 131 13.35 13.82 -4.92
CA LEU A 131 13.58 13.44 -3.52
C LEU A 131 13.75 14.64 -2.59
N ALA A 132 14.45 15.69 -3.03
CA ALA A 132 14.64 16.90 -2.22
C ALA A 132 13.29 17.59 -1.91
N GLU A 133 12.37 17.59 -2.86
CA GLU A 133 11.02 18.12 -2.68
C GLU A 133 10.17 17.20 -1.80
N MET A 134 10.30 15.88 -1.98
CA MET A 134 9.65 14.90 -1.10
C MET A 134 10.12 15.06 0.35
N GLN A 135 11.41 15.27 0.57
CA GLN A 135 11.98 15.51 1.89
C GLN A 135 11.44 16.80 2.49
N LYS A 136 11.45 17.90 1.72
CA LYS A 136 10.97 19.21 2.16
C LYS A 136 9.46 19.21 2.48
N ARG A 137 8.63 18.60 1.63
CA ARG A 137 7.16 18.64 1.73
C ARG A 137 6.58 17.57 2.64
N TYR A 138 7.24 16.41 2.72
CA TYR A 138 6.68 15.18 3.29
C TYR A 138 7.59 14.47 4.28
N GLY A 139 8.81 14.97 4.50
CA GLY A 139 9.79 14.32 5.38
C GLY A 139 10.31 12.98 4.86
N MET A 140 10.10 12.67 3.57
CA MET A 140 10.52 11.41 2.97
C MET A 140 12.04 11.40 2.75
N THR A 141 12.64 10.23 2.93
CA THR A 141 14.07 9.99 2.69
C THR A 141 14.25 8.87 1.69
N PHE A 142 15.44 8.80 1.07
CA PHE A 142 15.74 7.74 0.13
C PHE A 142 15.72 6.37 0.83
N PRO A 143 14.94 5.39 0.34
CA PRO A 143 14.77 4.13 1.04
C PRO A 143 15.97 3.21 0.76
N GLN A 144 16.62 2.71 1.82
CA GLN A 144 17.56 1.59 1.66
C GLN A 144 16.84 0.27 1.37
N ARG A 145 15.67 0.09 1.97
CA ARG A 145 14.81 -1.10 1.82
C ARG A 145 13.45 -0.69 1.25
N PHE A 146 12.66 -0.05 2.10
CA PHE A 146 11.46 0.73 1.78
C PHE A 146 11.18 1.67 2.96
N SER A 147 10.36 2.69 2.77
CA SER A 147 9.73 3.46 3.85
C SER A 147 8.21 3.46 3.63
N TYR A 148 7.43 3.70 4.68
CA TYR A 148 6.00 3.96 4.47
C TYR A 148 5.83 5.39 3.94
N VAL A 149 4.93 5.56 2.99
CA VAL A 149 4.57 6.89 2.47
C VAL A 149 3.84 7.65 3.57
N SER A 150 4.15 8.93 3.74
CA SER A 150 3.47 9.74 4.77
C SER A 150 2.03 10.03 4.37
N GLU A 151 1.14 10.14 5.36
CA GLU A 151 -0.29 10.41 5.12
C GLU A 151 -0.50 11.70 4.33
N LYS A 152 0.32 12.72 4.59
CA LYS A 152 0.29 13.98 3.85
C LYS A 152 0.62 13.76 2.37
N MET A 153 1.59 12.90 2.05
CA MET A 153 1.96 12.63 0.66
C MET A 153 0.89 11.82 -0.06
N ILE A 154 0.29 10.83 0.62
CA ILE A 154 -0.87 10.10 0.11
C ILE A 154 -2.00 11.09 -0.15
N GLY A 155 -2.29 11.99 0.81
CA GLY A 155 -3.31 13.04 0.74
C GLY A 155 -3.14 14.05 -0.39
N ASP A 156 -1.90 14.41 -0.72
CA ASP A 156 -1.60 15.40 -1.77
C ASP A 156 -1.52 14.76 -3.18
N ILE A 157 -1.23 13.46 -3.28
CA ILE A 157 -1.02 12.75 -4.55
C ILE A 157 -2.00 11.57 -4.59
N MET A 158 -3.26 11.88 -4.87
CA MET A 158 -4.33 10.90 -5.05
C MET A 158 -4.07 10.04 -6.28
N LEU A 159 -4.18 8.72 -6.15
CA LEU A 159 -3.88 7.78 -7.24
C LEU A 159 -4.82 7.98 -8.43
N GLU A 160 -6.11 8.22 -8.15
CA GLU A 160 -7.18 8.44 -9.13
C GLU A 160 -6.97 9.67 -10.02
N ASP A 161 -6.16 10.63 -9.56
CA ASP A 161 -5.84 11.84 -10.33
C ASP A 161 -4.63 11.63 -11.26
N GLN A 162 -3.93 10.50 -11.16
CA GLN A 162 -2.71 10.23 -11.92
C GLN A 162 -2.99 9.50 -13.24
N ILE A 163 -2.03 9.55 -14.17
CA ILE A 163 -2.17 8.93 -15.49
C ILE A 163 -1.98 7.43 -15.37
N ARG A 164 -3.06 6.65 -15.53
CA ARG A 164 -2.98 5.19 -15.59
C ARG A 164 -2.34 4.74 -16.92
N LEU A 165 -1.27 3.96 -16.83
CA LEU A 165 -0.55 3.39 -17.97
C LEU A 165 -1.10 2.01 -18.35
N PHE A 166 -1.45 1.20 -17.36
CA PHE A 166 -2.18 -0.08 -17.49
C PHE A 166 -2.85 -0.45 -16.17
#